data_AF-A0A4P6KV73-F1
#
_entry.id   AF-A0A4P6KV73-F1
#
_cell.length_a   1.000
_cell.length_b   1.000
_cell.length_c   1.000
_cell.angle_alpha   90.00
_cell.angle_beta   90.00
_cell.angle_gamma   90.00
#
_symmetry.space_group_name_H-M   'P 1'
#
loop_
_entity.id
_entity.type
_entity.pdbx_description
1 polymer ?
#
loop_
_entity_poly.entity_id
_entity_poly.type
_entity_poly.pdbx_seq_one_letter_code
_entity_poly.pdbx_strand_id
1 'polypeptide(L)' 'MDVMSIARLSTTIAETGTKQDVSMAVLKKAMDSQAASAAALLDALPARQPAPSLPSHLGNRINTTA' A
#
# COMPACT_ATOMS: atom_id res chain seq x y z
N MET A 1 48.11 13.89 -12.14
CA MET A 1 46.78 13.52 -12.67
C MET A 1 46.24 12.38 -11.82
N ASP A 2 45.36 12.53 -10.83
CA ASP A 2 44.90 13.67 -10.04
C ASP A 2 44.18 13.03 -8.84
N VAL A 3 44.93 12.70 -7.78
CA VAL A 3 44.38 12.00 -6.58
C VAL A 3 43.18 12.74 -5.98
N MET A 4 43.14 14.07 -6.17
CA MET A 4 42.01 14.91 -5.81
C MET A 4 40.77 14.64 -6.67
N SER A 5 40.92 14.38 -7.97
CA SER A 5 39.82 14.03 -8.87
C SER A 5 39.25 12.65 -8.56
N ILE A 6 40.09 11.68 -8.20
CA ILE A 6 39.65 10.37 -7.74
C ILE A 6 38.90 10.49 -6.41
N ALA A 7 39.43 11.26 -5.45
CA ALA A 7 38.76 11.50 -4.18
C ALA A 7 37.38 12.18 -4.37
N ARG A 8 37.29 13.19 -5.25
CA ARG A 8 36.02 13.85 -5.60
C ARG A 8 35.03 12.91 -6.28
N LEU A 9 35.51 12.02 -7.15
CA LEU A 9 34.67 11.01 -7.79
C LEU A 9 34.15 10.00 -6.75
N SER A 10 35.02 9.49 -5.88
CA SER A 10 34.64 8.58 -4.80
C SER A 10 33.60 9.21 -3.85
N THR A 11 33.78 10.48 -3.49
CA THR A 11 32.78 11.26 -2.74
C THR A 11 31.45 11.34 -3.48
N THR A 12 31.47 11.69 -4.76
CA THR A 12 30.24 11.80 -5.57
C THR A 12 29.49 10.46 -5.66
N ILE A 13 30.22 9.35 -5.81
CA ILE A 13 29.64 8.00 -5.84
C ILE A 13 29.03 7.63 -4.49
N ALA A 14 29.73 7.87 -3.38
CA ALA A 14 29.23 7.58 -2.04
C ALA A 14 27.96 8.39 -1.70
N GLU A 15 27.93 9.68 -2.06
CA GLU A 15 26.76 10.52 -1.91
C GLU A 15 25.58 10.05 -2.78
N THR A 16 25.86 9.61 -4.01
CA THR A 16 24.84 9.10 -4.93
C THR A 16 24.23 7.79 -4.42
N GLY A 17 25.05 6.85 -3.95
CA GLY A 17 24.59 5.59 -3.36
C GLY A 17 23.72 5.83 -2.13
N THR A 18 24.16 6.71 -1.23
CA THR A 18 23.39 7.09 -0.02
C THR A 18 22.03 7.70 -0.39
N LYS A 19 21.97 8.58 -1.39
CA LYS A 19 20.71 9.18 -1.86
C LYS A 19 19.75 8.12 -2.44
N GLN A 20 20.27 7.15 -3.19
CA GLN A 20 19.48 6.07 -3.76
C GLN A 20 18.90 5.16 -2.66
N ASP A 21 19.72 4.77 -1.69
CA ASP A 21 19.29 3.94 -0.56
C ASP A 21 18.22 4.63 0.28
N VAL A 22 18.39 5.92 0.59
CA VAL A 22 17.40 6.71 1.31
C VAL A 22 16.10 6.82 0.51
N SER A 23 16.18 7.06 -0.80
CA SER A 23 14.99 7.15 -1.67
C SER A 23 14.21 5.84 -1.68
N MET A 24 14.91 4.71 -1.76
CA MET A 24 14.32 3.38 -1.71
C MET A 24 13.72 3.06 -0.33
N ALA A 25 14.39 3.45 0.75
CA ALA A 25 13.89 3.29 2.11
C ALA A 25 12.62 4.13 2.36
N VAL A 26 12.57 5.38 1.86
CA VAL A 26 11.39 6.23 1.92
C VAL A 26 10.24 5.64 1.10
N LEU A 27 10.52 5.15 -0.11
CA LEU A 27 9.51 4.46 -0.93
C LEU A 27 8.95 3.24 -0.20
N LYS A 28 9.81 2.41 0.40
CA LYS A 28 9.38 1.25 1.20
C LYS A 28 8.53 1.70 2.39
N LYS A 29 8.95 2.73 3.11
CA LYS A 29 8.18 3.29 4.22
C LYS A 29 6.83 3.84 3.79
N ALA A 30 6.75 4.46 2.60
CA ALA A 30 5.50 4.96 2.04
C ALA A 30 4.55 3.80 1.70
N MET A 31 5.06 2.72 1.10
CA MET A 31 4.29 1.49 0.85
C MET A 31 3.81 0.86 2.16
N ASP A 32 4.68 0.71 3.16
CA ASP A 32 4.32 0.15 4.46
C ASP A 32 3.25 1.00 5.16
N SER A 33 3.37 2.33 5.07
CA SER A 33 2.38 3.27 5.64
C SER A 33 1.04 3.19 4.90
N GLN A 34 1.06 3.01 3.58
CA GLN A 34 -0.15 2.81 2.79
C GLN A 34 -0.85 1.49 3.15
N ALA A 35 -0.08 0.40 3.35
CA ALA A 35 -0.61 -0.88 3.79
C ALA A 35 -1.26 -0.80 5.18
N ALA A 36 -0.60 -0.12 6.13
CA ALA A 36 -1.17 0.13 7.46
C ALA A 36 -2.46 0.97 7.39
N SER A 37 -2.49 1.99 6.52
CA SER A 37 -3.68 2.81 6.29
C SER A 37 -4.82 1.99 5.71
N ALA A 38 -4.54 1.12 4.73
CA ALA A 38 -5.52 0.23 4.13
C ALA A 38 -6.06 -0.79 5.14
N ALA A 39 -5.20 -1.36 5.99
CA ALA A 39 -5.61 -2.27 7.06
C ALA A 39 -6.53 -1.58 8.08
N ALA A 40 -6.22 -0.34 8.47
CA ALA A 40 -7.08 0.44 9.37
C ALA A 40 -8.45 0.75 8.75
N LEU A 41 -8.51 1.02 7.43
CA LEU A 41 -9.78 1.20 6.73
C LEU A 41 -10.59 -0.11 6.67
N LEU A 42 -9.93 -1.25 6.47
CA LEU A 42 -10.59 -2.56 6.48
C LEU A 42 -11.13 -2.93 7.86
N ASP A 43 -10.42 -2.59 8.94
CA ASP A 43 -10.88 -2.81 10.31
C ASP A 43 -12.02 -1.86 10.70
N ALA A 44 -12.01 -0.64 10.14
CA ALA A 44 -13.08 0.33 10.30
C ALA A 44 -14.35 -0.03 9.50
N LEU A 45 -14.30 -1.03 8.60
CA LEU A 45 -15.53 -1.52 7.99
C LEU A 45 -16.39 -2.15 9.09
N PRO A 46 -17.66 -1.71 9.25
CA PRO A 46 -18.56 -2.32 10.21
C PRO A 46 -18.66 -3.81 9.88
N ALA A 47 -18.52 -4.66 10.90
CA ALA A 47 -18.68 -6.10 10.79
C ALA A 47 -19.93 -6.36 9.93
N ARG A 48 -19.72 -7.06 8.80
CA ARG A 48 -20.75 -7.35 7.79
C ARG A 48 -21.98 -7.81 8.55
N GLN A 49 -23.00 -6.95 8.64
CA GLN A 49 -24.19 -7.22 9.44
C GLN A 49 -24.64 -8.62 9.06
N PRO A 50 -24.84 -9.54 10.02
CA PRO A 50 -25.29 -10.88 9.69
C PRO A 50 -26.51 -10.70 8.81
N ALA A 51 -26.44 -11.24 7.59
CA ALA A 51 -27.52 -11.14 6.64
C ALA A 51 -28.81 -11.49 7.40
N PRO A 52 -29.83 -10.60 7.39
CA PRO A 52 -31.06 -10.86 8.12
C PRO A 52 -31.49 -12.28 7.78
N SER A 53 -31.75 -13.12 8.79
CA SER A 53 -32.22 -14.49 8.60
C SER A 53 -33.45 -14.45 7.70
N LEU A 54 -33.25 -14.58 6.38
CA LEU A 54 -34.30 -14.44 5.39
C LEU A 54 -35.27 -15.59 5.66
N PRO A 55 -36.54 -15.32 6.00
CA PRO A 55 -37.54 -16.37 6.15
C PRO A 55 -37.55 -17.23 4.89
N SER A 56 -37.76 -18.54 5.04
CA SER A 56 -37.68 -19.57 3.99
C SER A 56 -38.58 -19.34 2.76
N HIS A 57 -39.39 -18.28 2.78
CA HIS A 57 -40.37 -17.91 1.78
C HIS A 57 -40.04 -16.59 1.05
N LEU A 58 -38.96 -15.88 1.40
CA LEU A 58 -38.47 -14.75 0.61
C LEU A 58 -37.75 -15.25 -0.64
N GLY A 59 -38.14 -14.74 -1.82
CA GLY A 59 -37.58 -15.14 -3.12
C GLY A 59 -38.43 -16.12 -3.93
N ASN A 60 -39.50 -16.69 -3.36
CA ASN A 60 -40.37 -17.66 -4.04
C ASN A 60 -41.30 -17.04 -5.11
N ARG A 61 -41.46 -15.72 -5.13
CA ARG A 61 -42.26 -15.01 -6.14
C ARG A 61 -41.45 -13.87 -6.73
N ILE A 62 -40.73 -14.16 -7.81
CA ILE A 62 -40.13 -13.16 -8.69
C ILE A 62 -41.13 -12.82 -9.80
N ASN A 63 -41.57 -11.56 -9.86
CA ASN A 63 -42.39 -11.06 -10.96
C ASN A 63 -41.48 -10.86 -12.18
N THR A 64 -41.40 -11.86 -13.06
CA THR A 64 -40.79 -11.70 -14.38
C THR A 64 -41.81 -11.08 -15.32
N THR A 65 -41.56 -9.85 -15.78
CA THR A 65 -42.30 -9.26 -16.90
C THR A 65 -41.65 -9.73 -18.20
N ALA A 66 -42.44 -10.29 -19.12
CA ALA A 66 -42.01 -10.72 -20.46
C ALA A 66 -42.05 -9.57 -21.46
#